data_AF-A0A8J5Y0W2-F1
#
_entry.id   AF-A0A8J5Y0W2-F1
#
_cell.length_a   1.000
_cell.length_b   1.000
_cell.length_c   1.000
_cell.angle_alpha   90.00
_cell.angle_beta   90.00
_cell.angle_gamma   90.00
#
_symmetry.space_group_name_H-M   'P 1'
#
loop_
_entity.id
_entity.type
_entity.pdbx_description
1 polymer ?
#
loop_
_entity_poly.entity_id
_entity_poly.type
_entity_poly.pdbx_seq_one_letter_code
_entity_poly.pdbx_strand_id
1 'polypeptide(L)'
;MIRISKAESCLKEEELKLKPIIAFDCAEIREQDWCNVVTCHMDTKQAYVWRLQNFLIGEHVLRPCPENPTPVKACAISACGNFAVLGTTGGWIERFNLQSGISRGSYVDTPKGSAHDGESAAEGTIRETWEEAGVEVEVISPFAQLDIPLIGQTYVIFLAKLKKP
;
A
#
# COMPACT_ATOMS: atom_id res chain seq x y z
N MET A 1 -6.37 -18.28 15.86
CA MET A 1 -6.54 -19.18 14.70
C MET A 1 -7.58 -18.54 13.79
N ILE A 2 -7.16 -17.92 12.69
CA ILE A 2 -8.04 -17.26 11.72
C ILE A 2 -8.84 -18.35 11.00
N ARG A 3 -10.17 -18.24 10.97
CA ARG A 3 -11.06 -19.20 10.30
C ARG A 3 -11.45 -18.63 8.94
N ILE A 4 -11.05 -19.29 7.85
CA ILE A 4 -11.54 -18.98 6.51
C ILE A 4 -12.88 -19.70 6.35
N SER A 5 -13.96 -18.98 6.03
CA SER A 5 -15.28 -19.56 5.81
C SER A 5 -15.29 -20.38 4.51
N LYS A 6 -15.71 -21.65 4.61
CA LYS A 6 -15.83 -22.59 3.48
C LYS A 6 -16.91 -22.12 2.49
N ALA A 7 -16.51 -21.87 1.25
CA ALA A 7 -17.35 -22.10 0.08
C ALA A 7 -16.96 -23.46 -0.51
N GLU A 8 -17.94 -24.26 -0.92
CA GLU A 8 -17.81 -25.66 -1.35
C GLU A 8 -16.83 -25.83 -2.53
N SER A 9 -15.56 -26.12 -2.24
CA SER A 9 -14.60 -26.70 -3.20
C SER A 9 -13.47 -27.41 -2.45
N CYS A 10 -13.06 -28.59 -2.95
CA CYS A 10 -12.06 -29.48 -2.33
C CYS A 10 -10.60 -28.97 -2.50
N LEU A 11 -10.30 -27.77 -2.01
CA LEU A 11 -8.92 -27.26 -1.92
C LEU A 11 -8.24 -27.79 -0.65
N LYS A 12 -6.97 -28.20 -0.75
CA LYS A 12 -6.21 -28.72 0.40
C LYS A 12 -5.98 -27.60 1.41
N GLU A 13 -6.02 -27.90 2.71
CA GLU A 13 -5.88 -26.92 3.81
C GLU A 13 -4.57 -26.11 3.76
N GLU A 14 -3.54 -26.66 3.09
CA GLU A 14 -2.25 -26.02 2.84
C GLU A 14 -2.29 -24.97 1.71
N GLU A 15 -3.22 -25.08 0.76
CA GLU A 15 -3.43 -24.10 -0.33
C GLU A 15 -4.19 -22.84 0.14
N LEU A 16 -4.77 -22.89 1.35
CA LEU A 16 -5.56 -21.79 1.94
C LEU A 16 -4.73 -20.87 2.85
N LYS A 17 -3.46 -21.19 3.11
CA LYS A 17 -2.60 -20.35 3.94
C LYS A 17 -1.93 -19.28 3.10
N LEU A 18 -2.28 -18.02 3.37
CA LEU A 18 -1.53 -16.89 2.86
C LEU A 18 -0.06 -16.99 3.32
N LYS A 19 0.84 -16.48 2.49
CA LYS A 19 2.28 -16.37 2.84
C LYS A 19 2.47 -15.51 4.10
N PRO A 20 3.65 -15.51 4.73
CA PRO A 20 3.90 -14.67 5.91
C PRO A 20 3.57 -13.20 5.66
N ILE A 21 2.95 -12.55 6.66
CA ILE A 21 2.68 -11.11 6.63
C ILE A 21 4.01 -10.37 6.81
N ILE A 22 4.27 -9.38 5.95
CA ILE A 22 5.47 -8.54 6.00
C ILE A 22 5.16 -7.08 6.36
N ALA A 23 3.91 -6.64 6.16
CA ALA A 23 3.40 -5.35 6.61
C ALA A 23 1.89 -5.46 6.84
N PHE A 24 1.36 -4.69 7.78
CA PHE A 24 -0.07 -4.56 8.00
C PHE A 24 -0.39 -3.17 8.55
N ASP A 25 -1.64 -2.74 8.41
CA ASP A 25 -2.16 -1.57 9.09
C ASP A 25 -3.66 -1.75 9.42
N CYS A 26 -4.17 -1.02 10.40
CA CYS A 26 -5.55 -1.13 10.87
C CYS A 26 -6.14 0.21 11.33
N ALA A 27 -7.46 0.38 11.18
CA ALA A 27 -8.18 1.56 11.65
C ALA A 27 -9.51 1.18 12.32
N GLU A 28 -9.82 1.76 13.49
CA GLU A 28 -11.04 1.41 14.25
C GLU A 28 -12.28 2.17 13.77
N ILE A 29 -12.09 3.37 13.20
CA ILE A 29 -13.16 4.36 12.93
C ILE A 29 -14.27 3.89 11.98
N ARG A 30 -14.02 2.86 11.15
CA ARG A 30 -14.99 2.29 10.19
C ARG A 30 -15.12 0.77 10.32
N GLU A 31 -14.74 0.21 11.47
CA GLU A 31 -14.70 -1.25 11.68
C GLU A 31 -16.06 -1.95 11.46
N GLN A 32 -17.16 -1.28 11.78
CA GLN A 32 -18.50 -1.83 11.58
C GLN A 32 -18.97 -1.75 10.12
N ASP A 33 -18.49 -0.76 9.36
CA ASP A 33 -19.00 -0.47 8.02
C ASP A 33 -18.35 -1.39 6.96
N TRP A 34 -17.03 -1.55 7.00
CA TRP A 34 -16.26 -2.36 6.04
C TRP A 34 -14.96 -2.93 6.64
N CYS A 35 -14.12 -3.52 5.80
CA CYS A 35 -12.85 -4.10 6.22
C CYS A 35 -11.87 -3.04 6.74
N ASN A 36 -11.25 -3.34 7.89
CA ASN A 36 -10.55 -2.35 8.70
C ASN A 36 -9.09 -2.72 8.99
N VAL A 37 -8.61 -3.81 8.41
CA VAL A 37 -7.22 -4.25 8.45
C VAL A 37 -6.76 -4.51 7.02
N VAL A 38 -5.55 -4.09 6.66
CA VAL A 38 -4.88 -4.39 5.39
C VAL A 38 -3.61 -5.17 5.71
N THR A 39 -3.32 -6.22 4.94
CA THR A 39 -2.07 -7.00 5.08
C THR A 39 -1.36 -7.17 3.73
N CYS A 40 -0.04 -6.96 3.75
CA CYS A 40 0.87 -7.33 2.67
C CYS A 40 1.60 -8.62 3.04
N HIS A 41 1.73 -9.52 2.08
CA HIS A 41 2.36 -10.82 2.28
C HIS A 41 3.65 -10.95 1.47
N MET A 42 4.56 -11.79 1.94
CA MET A 42 5.87 -12.00 1.32
C MET A 42 5.72 -12.44 -0.14
N ASP A 43 6.41 -11.76 -1.06
CA ASP A 43 6.43 -12.09 -2.49
C ASP A 43 5.04 -12.25 -3.13
N THR A 44 4.07 -11.46 -2.68
CA THR A 44 2.75 -11.35 -3.31
C THR A 44 2.57 -9.98 -3.93
N LYS A 45 1.83 -9.91 -5.04
CA LYS A 45 1.57 -8.66 -5.78
C LYS A 45 0.27 -7.97 -5.33
N GLN A 46 -0.45 -8.57 -4.39
CA GLN A 46 -1.70 -8.07 -3.85
C GLN A 46 -1.64 -7.92 -2.33
N ALA A 47 -2.52 -7.07 -1.81
CA ALA A 47 -2.81 -6.98 -0.38
C ALA A 47 -4.22 -7.51 -0.10
N TYR A 48 -4.40 -8.06 1.10
CA TYR A 48 -5.68 -8.58 1.57
C TYR A 48 -6.28 -7.62 2.57
N VAL A 49 -7.60 -7.43 2.51
CA VAL A 49 -8.32 -6.69 3.55
C VAL A 49 -9.09 -7.66 4.44
N TRP A 50 -9.29 -7.28 5.69
CA TRP A 50 -9.93 -8.13 6.68
C TRP A 50 -10.96 -7.36 7.49
N ARG A 51 -11.98 -8.10 7.94
CA ARG A 51 -12.91 -7.63 8.96
C ARG A 51 -12.48 -8.19 10.30
N LEU A 52 -11.93 -7.33 11.16
CA LEU A 52 -11.37 -7.75 12.45
C LEU A 52 -12.45 -8.34 13.37
N GLN A 53 -13.63 -7.72 13.45
CA GLN A 53 -14.75 -8.19 14.29
C GLN A 53 -15.13 -9.66 14.06
N ASN A 54 -15.03 -10.12 12.81
CA ASN A 54 -15.43 -11.46 12.42
C ASN A 54 -14.24 -12.40 12.19
N PHE A 55 -13.00 -11.88 12.24
CA PHE A 55 -11.77 -12.60 11.90
C PHE A 55 -11.80 -13.23 10.49
N LEU A 56 -12.41 -12.54 9.53
CA LEU A 56 -12.58 -13.01 8.16
C LEU A 56 -11.77 -12.16 7.17
N ILE A 57 -11.30 -12.80 6.10
CA ILE A 57 -10.85 -12.08 4.89
C ILE A 57 -12.08 -11.37 4.31
N GLY A 58 -11.88 -10.13 3.93
CA GLY A 58 -12.88 -9.27 3.32
C GLY A 58 -13.25 -9.65 1.89
N GLU A 59 -14.21 -8.90 1.35
CA GLU A 59 -14.76 -9.09 0.00
C GLU A 59 -13.79 -8.64 -1.11
N HIS A 60 -12.75 -7.87 -0.76
CA HIS A 60 -11.86 -7.23 -1.72
C HIS A 60 -10.42 -7.72 -1.59
N VAL A 61 -9.72 -7.75 -2.72
CA VAL A 61 -8.28 -7.98 -2.81
C VAL A 61 -7.69 -6.82 -3.58
N LEU A 62 -6.80 -6.06 -2.94
CA LEU A 62 -6.24 -4.84 -3.50
C LEU A 62 -5.04 -5.20 -4.39
N ARG A 63 -5.07 -4.73 -5.64
CA ARG A 63 -4.07 -5.08 -6.67
C ARG A 63 -3.48 -3.82 -7.29
N PRO A 64 -2.34 -3.33 -6.79
CA PRO A 64 -1.68 -2.14 -7.33
C PRO A 64 -1.02 -2.42 -8.68
N CYS A 65 -1.03 -1.43 -9.56
CA CYS A 65 -0.42 -1.45 -10.90
C CYS A 65 -0.81 -2.71 -11.71
N PRO A 66 -2.08 -2.87 -12.12
CA PRO A 66 -2.53 -4.09 -12.78
C PRO A 66 -1.80 -4.40 -14.10
N GLU A 67 -1.24 -3.37 -14.75
CA GLU A 67 -0.50 -3.48 -16.01
C GLU A 67 0.91 -4.07 -15.83
N ASN A 68 1.61 -3.69 -14.76
CA ASN A 68 2.95 -4.19 -14.43
C ASN A 68 3.10 -4.49 -12.93
N PRO A 69 2.47 -5.57 -12.44
CA PRO A 69 2.34 -5.79 -11.01
C PRO A 69 3.66 -6.31 -10.41
N THR A 70 4.15 -5.61 -9.40
CA THR A 70 5.33 -5.96 -8.59
C THR A 70 4.93 -6.27 -7.14
N PRO A 71 5.73 -7.01 -6.36
CA PRO A 71 5.38 -7.36 -4.99
C PRO A 71 5.04 -6.15 -4.11
N VAL A 72 3.97 -6.27 -3.31
CA VAL A 72 3.64 -5.26 -2.28
C VAL A 72 4.64 -5.37 -1.13
N LYS A 73 5.01 -4.22 -0.55
CA LYS A 73 5.96 -4.14 0.57
C LYS A 73 5.45 -3.31 1.74
N ALA A 74 4.60 -2.34 1.48
CA ALA A 74 4.06 -1.46 2.50
C ALA A 74 2.56 -1.25 2.28
N CYS A 75 1.82 -1.07 3.38
CA CYS A 75 0.44 -0.63 3.37
C CYS A 75 0.19 0.38 4.49
N ALA A 76 -0.75 1.30 4.27
CA ALA A 76 -1.26 2.22 5.28
C ALA A 76 -2.77 2.44 5.07
N ILE A 77 -3.52 2.68 6.15
CA ILE A 77 -4.92 3.06 6.15
C ILE A 77 -5.02 4.52 6.58
N SER A 78 -5.80 5.32 5.86
CA SER A 78 -6.01 6.72 6.21
C SER A 78 -6.74 6.86 7.55
N ALA A 79 -6.50 7.96 8.27
CA ALA A 79 -7.10 8.20 9.59
C ALA A 79 -8.65 8.19 9.59
N CYS A 80 -9.27 8.48 8.44
CA CYS A 80 -10.72 8.42 8.29
C CYS A 80 -11.26 7.03 7.93
N GLY A 81 -10.39 6.02 7.78
CA GLY A 81 -10.72 4.63 7.49
C GLY A 81 -11.28 4.37 6.09
N ASN A 82 -11.32 5.38 5.21
CA ASN A 82 -11.89 5.25 3.87
C ASN A 82 -10.90 4.70 2.84
N PHE A 83 -9.61 4.93 3.05
CA PHE A 83 -8.60 4.63 2.04
C PHE A 83 -7.50 3.74 2.60
N ALA A 84 -7.07 2.79 1.78
CA ALA A 84 -5.82 2.08 1.96
C ALA A 84 -4.85 2.51 0.87
N VAL A 85 -3.58 2.65 1.20
CA VAL A 85 -2.52 2.91 0.24
C VAL A 85 -1.54 1.76 0.28
N LEU A 86 -1.08 1.33 -0.89
CA LEU A 86 -0.13 0.25 -1.07
C LEU A 86 1.12 0.76 -1.77
N GLY A 87 2.28 0.35 -1.29
CA GLY A 87 3.58 0.56 -1.93
C GLY A 87 4.18 -0.76 -2.43
N THR A 88 4.66 -0.78 -3.66
CA THR A 88 5.29 -1.96 -4.29
C THR A 88 6.81 -1.84 -4.37
N THR A 89 7.50 -2.96 -4.61
CA THR A 89 8.96 -2.95 -4.88
C THR A 89 9.33 -2.18 -6.15
N GLY A 90 8.40 -1.99 -7.08
CA GLY A 90 8.61 -1.19 -8.28
C GLY A 90 8.42 0.30 -8.07
N GLY A 91 8.33 0.78 -6.82
CA GLY A 91 8.11 2.19 -6.50
C GLY A 91 6.70 2.69 -6.81
N TRP A 92 5.77 1.80 -7.16
CA TRP A 92 4.38 2.17 -7.42
C TRP A 92 3.62 2.35 -6.12
N ILE A 93 2.91 3.47 -6.01
CA ILE A 93 2.07 3.79 -4.85
C ILE A 93 0.64 4.03 -5.32
N GLU A 94 -0.31 3.33 -4.72
CA GLU A 94 -1.70 3.38 -5.15
C GLU A 94 -2.67 3.40 -3.99
N ARG A 95 -3.68 4.26 -4.11
CA ARG A 95 -4.77 4.44 -3.15
C ARG A 95 -6.00 3.68 -3.59
N PHE A 96 -6.57 2.91 -2.68
CA PHE A 96 -7.82 2.17 -2.85
C PHE A 96 -8.86 2.67 -1.86
N ASN A 97 -10.12 2.69 -2.26
CA ASN A 97 -11.24 2.88 -1.35
C ASN A 97 -11.55 1.55 -0.64
N LEU A 98 -11.55 1.53 0.70
CA LEU A 98 -11.74 0.31 1.50
C LEU A 98 -13.18 -0.21 1.51
N GLN A 99 -14.18 0.65 1.30
CA GLN A 99 -15.57 0.24 1.19
C GLN A 99 -15.81 -0.54 -0.10
N SER A 100 -15.20 -0.12 -1.21
CA SER A 100 -15.50 -0.66 -2.54
C SER A 100 -14.38 -1.49 -3.17
N GLY A 101 -13.18 -1.48 -2.59
CA GLY A 101 -11.97 -2.11 -3.14
C GLY A 101 -11.44 -1.49 -4.43
N ILE A 102 -11.97 -0.33 -4.86
CA ILE A 102 -11.66 0.29 -6.16
C ILE A 102 -10.48 1.25 -6.02
N SER A 103 -9.56 1.24 -6.99
CA SER A 103 -8.49 2.21 -7.11
C SER A 103 -9.02 3.64 -7.28
N ARG A 104 -8.47 4.58 -6.52
CA ARG A 104 -8.83 6.00 -6.48
C ARG A 104 -7.63 6.91 -6.81
N GLY A 105 -6.65 6.36 -7.52
CA GLY A 105 -5.48 7.07 -8.01
C GLY A 105 -4.17 6.50 -7.49
N SER A 106 -3.11 6.78 -8.24
CA SER A 106 -1.74 6.47 -7.88
C SER A 106 -0.97 7.75 -7.55
N TYR A 107 0.02 7.62 -6.68
CA TYR A 107 0.99 8.66 -6.35
C TYR A 107 2.28 8.35 -7.10
N VAL A 108 2.18 8.30 -8.43
CA VAL A 108 3.33 8.40 -9.31
C VAL A 108 3.61 9.87 -9.55
N ASP A 109 4.88 10.23 -9.66
CA ASP A 109 5.31 11.62 -9.74
C ASP A 109 5.06 12.17 -11.14
N THR A 110 3.79 12.37 -11.50
CA THR A 110 3.40 13.07 -12.73
C THR A 110 2.09 13.84 -12.53
N PRO A 111 2.13 15.17 -12.36
CA PRO A 111 1.12 16.01 -12.97
C PRO A 111 1.17 15.76 -14.49
N LYS A 112 0.04 15.54 -15.15
CA LYS A 112 -0.01 15.51 -16.63
C LYS A 112 0.70 16.75 -17.19
N GLY A 113 1.85 16.56 -17.83
CA GLY A 113 2.65 17.64 -18.43
C GLY A 113 3.96 18.00 -17.72
N SER A 114 4.40 17.26 -16.69
CA SER A 114 5.76 17.39 -16.14
C SER A 114 6.80 16.69 -17.05
N ALA A 115 8.03 17.20 -17.06
CA ALA A 115 9.13 16.71 -17.91
C ALA A 115 9.62 15.27 -17.59
N HIS A 116 9.07 14.63 -16.56
CA HIS A 116 9.52 13.35 -16.00
C HIS A 116 8.42 12.30 -16.04
N ASP A 117 7.79 12.15 -17.21
CA ASP A 117 6.77 11.11 -17.44
C ASP A 117 7.34 9.72 -17.11
N GLY A 118 6.75 9.06 -16.11
CA GLY A 118 7.07 7.67 -15.73
C GLY A 118 8.00 7.50 -14.52
N GLU A 119 8.40 8.58 -13.86
CA GLU A 119 9.19 8.52 -12.62
C GLU A 119 8.35 7.93 -11.45
N SER A 120 8.89 6.91 -10.78
CA SER A 120 8.30 6.37 -9.56
C SER A 120 8.46 7.33 -8.38
N ALA A 121 7.59 7.25 -7.37
CA ALA A 121 7.70 8.12 -6.19
C ALA A 121 9.05 7.94 -5.45
N ALA A 122 9.65 6.76 -5.53
CA ALA A 122 10.98 6.50 -4.97
C ALA A 122 12.08 7.22 -5.77
N GLU A 123 12.00 7.21 -7.10
CA GLU A 123 12.94 7.96 -7.96
C GLU A 123 12.78 9.47 -7.75
N GLY A 124 11.53 9.96 -7.71
CA GLY A 124 11.23 11.35 -7.39
C GLY A 124 11.81 11.78 -6.04
N THR A 125 11.70 10.93 -5.02
CA THR A 125 12.33 11.19 -3.70
C THR A 125 13.84 11.34 -3.79
N ILE A 126 14.53 10.48 -4.57
CA ILE A 126 15.99 10.56 -4.75
C ILE A 126 16.37 11.87 -5.45
N ARG A 127 15.63 12.22 -6.52
CA ARG A 127 15.82 13.44 -7.30
C ARG A 127 15.60 14.69 -6.43
N GLU A 128 14.46 14.79 -5.76
CA GLU A 128 14.12 15.92 -4.90
C GLU A 128 15.11 16.09 -3.75
N THR A 129 15.53 14.99 -3.11
CA THR A 129 16.56 15.06 -2.04
C THR A 129 17.88 15.64 -2.56
N TRP A 130 18.28 15.31 -3.80
CA TRP A 130 19.45 15.89 -4.42
C TRP A 130 19.25 17.36 -4.79
N GLU A 131 18.10 17.72 -5.36
CA GLU A 131 17.78 19.09 -5.79
C GLU A 131 17.66 20.07 -4.61
N GLU A 132 17.06 19.64 -3.49
CA GLU A 132 16.83 20.51 -2.33
C GLU A 132 17.96 20.49 -1.31
N ALA A 133 18.58 19.32 -1.07
CA ALA A 133 19.58 19.14 -0.02
C ALA A 133 21.00 18.90 -0.52
N GLY A 134 21.20 18.59 -1.81
CA GLY A 134 22.52 18.24 -2.36
C GLY A 134 23.08 16.91 -1.83
N VAL A 135 22.19 16.01 -1.39
CA VAL A 135 22.56 14.75 -0.75
C VAL A 135 22.16 13.56 -1.62
N GLU A 136 23.11 12.64 -1.83
CA GLU A 136 22.84 11.39 -2.55
C GLU A 136 22.31 10.30 -1.60
N VAL A 137 21.12 9.79 -1.89
CA VAL A 137 20.45 8.75 -1.10
C VAL A 137 20.09 7.50 -1.92
N GLU A 138 19.87 6.40 -1.22
CA GLU A 138 19.29 5.16 -1.73
C GLU A 138 17.99 4.88 -0.96
N VAL A 139 16.84 4.93 -1.64
CA VAL A 139 15.54 4.63 -1.02
C VAL A 139 15.46 3.14 -0.69
N ILE A 140 15.20 2.84 0.58
CA ILE A 140 15.05 1.48 1.09
C ILE A 140 13.60 1.03 0.99
N SER A 141 12.67 1.83 1.51
CA SER A 141 11.25 1.51 1.56
C SER A 141 10.40 2.75 1.88
N PRO A 142 9.10 2.73 1.59
CA PRO A 142 8.17 3.64 2.26
C PRO A 142 8.32 3.51 3.79
N PHE A 143 8.33 4.63 4.50
CA PHE A 143 8.44 4.71 5.95
C PHE A 143 7.12 5.11 6.59
N ALA A 144 6.49 6.17 6.08
CA ALA A 144 5.23 6.66 6.62
C ALA A 144 4.40 7.33 5.52
N GLN A 145 3.08 7.32 5.71
CA GLN A 145 2.17 8.16 4.95
C GLN A 145 1.49 9.13 5.91
N LEU A 146 1.54 10.42 5.59
CA LEU A 146 0.86 11.46 6.32
C LEU A 146 -0.13 12.17 5.40
N ASP A 147 -1.41 11.95 5.65
CA ASP A 147 -2.46 12.75 5.03
C ASP A 147 -2.71 14.01 5.87
N ILE A 148 -2.75 15.19 5.25
CA ILE A 148 -3.19 16.45 5.85
C ILE A 148 -4.50 16.87 5.16
N PRO A 149 -5.66 16.33 5.60
CA PRO A 149 -6.92 16.46 4.86
C PRO A 149 -7.38 17.91 4.70
N LEU A 150 -7.05 18.77 5.67
CA LEU A 150 -7.44 20.18 5.66
C LEU A 150 -6.90 20.95 4.45
N ILE A 151 -5.73 20.55 3.93
CA ILE A 151 -5.10 21.18 2.77
C ILE A 151 -5.03 20.25 1.54
N GLY A 152 -5.65 19.06 1.63
CA GLY A 152 -5.69 18.10 0.53
C GLY A 152 -4.32 17.55 0.11
N GLN A 153 -3.34 17.49 1.03
CA GLN A 153 -2.00 16.99 0.74
C GLN A 153 -1.78 15.60 1.37
N THR A 154 -1.16 14.70 0.61
CA THR A 154 -0.67 13.40 1.08
C THR A 154 0.84 13.39 0.94
N TYR A 155 1.55 13.20 2.05
CA TYR A 155 2.98 13.00 2.06
C TYR A 155 3.27 11.51 2.15
N VAL A 156 4.13 11.00 1.28
CA VAL A 156 4.76 9.70 1.44
C VAL A 156 6.22 9.94 1.83
N ILE A 157 6.58 9.50 3.01
CA ILE A 157 7.93 9.61 3.54
C ILE A 157 8.62 8.28 3.29
N PHE A 158 9.83 8.32 2.73
CA PHE A 158 10.64 7.14 2.48
C PHE A 158 11.78 7.03 3.50
N LEU A 159 12.09 5.80 3.90
CA LEU A 159 13.34 5.49 4.58
C LEU A 159 14.43 5.36 3.53
N ALA A 160 15.52 6.12 3.67
CA ALA A 160 16.63 6.10 2.74
C ALA A 160 17.98 6.04 3.45
N LYS A 161 18.99 5.51 2.76
CA LYS A 161 20.38 5.44 3.23
C LYS A 161 21.23 6.48 2.50
N LEU A 162 22.06 7.21 3.24
CA LEU A 162 23.07 8.10 2.65
C LEU A 162 24.12 7.28 1.89
N LYS A 163 24.43 7.67 0.64
CA LYS A 163 25.51 7.03 -0.13
C LYS A 163 26.89 7.44 0.37
N LYS A 164 27.04 8.65 0.88
CA LYS A 164 28.27 9.19 1.47
C LYS A 164 27.90 9.85 2.82
N PRO A 165 28.47 9.41 3.95
CA PRO A 165 28.23 10.01 5.25
C PRO A 165 28.93 11.37 5.41
#